data_AF-A0A5B7F9R8-F1
#
_entry.id   AF-A0A5B7F9R8-F1
#
_cell.length_a   1.000
_cell.length_b   1.000
_cell.length_c   1.000
_cell.angle_alpha   90.00
_cell.angle_beta   90.00
_cell.angle_gamma   90.00
#
_symmetry.space_group_name_H-M   'P 1'
#
loop_
_entity.id
_entity.type
_entity.pdbx_description
1 polymer ?
#
loop_
_entity_poly.entity_id
_entity_poly.type
_entity_poly.pdbx_seq_one_letter_code
_entity_poly.pdbx_strand_id
1 'polypeptide(L)'
;MWRNRYGRLSGGAVVLEAVGTLLGQGLFGRLSTRHASHILLASWLFFGVVVGTAYRSSLIASLTIPKYPKRPETLEELVTYVENREK
;
A
#
# COMPACT_ATOMS: atom_id res chain seq x y z
N MET A 1 -25.48 -4.41 31.72
CA MET A 1 -25.27 -4.82 30.31
C MET A 1 -23.83 -5.35 30.18
N TRP A 2 -23.60 -6.62 30.50
CA TRP A 2 -22.25 -7.23 30.48
C TRP A 2 -22.10 -8.08 29.22
N ARG A 3 -21.27 -7.59 28.29
CA ARG A 3 -21.02 -8.22 26.99
C ARG A 3 -20.11 -9.44 27.20
N ASN A 4 -20.59 -10.60 26.78
CA ASN A 4 -19.99 -11.92 27.05
C ASN A 4 -18.52 -12.01 26.61
N ARG A 5 -17.70 -12.47 27.54
CA ARG A 5 -16.23 -12.50 27.50
C ARG A 5 -15.66 -13.81 26.93
N TYR A 6 -16.38 -14.45 26.01
CA TYR A 6 -15.97 -15.71 25.39
C TYR A 6 -16.22 -15.65 23.88
N GLY A 7 -15.32 -14.96 23.17
CA GLY A 7 -15.22 -15.07 21.72
C GLY A 7 -14.52 -16.37 21.39
N ARG A 8 -15.28 -17.35 20.89
CA ARG A 8 -14.78 -18.51 20.15
C ARG A 8 -13.62 -18.04 19.26
N LEU A 9 -12.47 -18.72 19.27
CA LEU A 9 -11.39 -18.52 18.28
C LEU A 9 -11.93 -18.94 16.91
N SER A 10 -12.81 -18.13 16.34
CA SER A 10 -13.34 -18.30 15.01
C SER A 10 -12.23 -17.85 14.06
N GLY A 11 -11.83 -18.71 13.13
CA GLY A 11 -10.77 -18.37 12.16
C GLY A 11 -11.03 -17.03 11.48
N GLY A 12 -12.30 -16.66 11.27
CA GLY A 12 -12.67 -15.35 10.72
C GLY A 12 -12.24 -14.15 11.57
N ALA A 13 -12.25 -14.27 12.91
CA ALA A 13 -11.79 -13.19 13.79
C ALA A 13 -10.27 -13.00 13.70
N VAL A 14 -9.52 -14.11 13.59
CA VAL A 14 -8.06 -14.07 13.41
C VAL A 14 -7.68 -13.47 12.05
N VAL A 15 -8.43 -13.81 10.99
CA VAL A 15 -8.25 -13.20 9.67
C VAL A 15 -8.53 -11.70 9.72
N LEU A 16 -9.61 -11.28 10.39
CA LEU A 16 -9.93 -9.86 10.54
C LEU A 16 -8.83 -9.11 11.30
N GLU A 17 -8.27 -9.71 12.34
CA GLU A 17 -7.15 -9.15 13.11
C GLU A 17 -5.86 -9.10 12.27
N ALA A 18 -5.56 -10.14 11.50
CA ALA A 18 -4.43 -10.16 10.57
C ALA A 18 -4.55 -9.07 9.48
N VAL A 19 -5.76 -8.85 8.96
CA VAL A 19 -6.03 -7.77 7.99
C VAL A 19 -5.96 -6.40 8.67
N GLY A 20 -6.53 -6.25 9.87
CA GLY A 20 -6.45 -5.01 10.64
C GLY A 20 -4.99 -4.61 10.92
N THR A 21 -4.16 -5.58 11.33
CA THR A 21 -2.73 -5.33 11.56
C THR A 21 -1.97 -4.95 10.28
N LEU A 22 -2.32 -5.52 9.12
CA LEU A 22 -1.78 -5.06 7.83
C LEU A 22 -2.20 -3.62 7.50
N LEU A 23 -3.42 -3.24 7.85
CA LEU A 23 -3.94 -1.88 7.67
C LEU A 23 -3.40 -0.89 8.72
N GLY A 24 -2.52 -1.32 9.62
CA GLY A 24 -2.00 -0.49 10.71
C GLY A 24 -3.01 -0.23 11.83
N GLN A 25 -4.14 -0.96 11.82
CA GLN A 25 -5.08 -0.98 12.95
C GLN A 25 -4.46 -1.87 14.03
N GLY A 26 -4.13 -1.29 15.18
CA GLY A 26 -3.36 -1.96 16.23
C GLY A 26 -3.91 -3.32 16.66
N LEU A 27 -3.07 -4.16 17.25
CA LEU A 27 -3.44 -5.48 17.77
C LEU A 27 -4.49 -5.33 18.89
N PHE A 28 -5.76 -5.63 18.60
CA PHE A 28 -6.85 -5.66 19.58
C PHE A 28 -6.96 -7.06 20.21
N GLY A 29 -5.87 -7.56 20.82
CA GLY A 29 -5.80 -8.92 21.34
C GLY A 29 -4.75 -9.12 22.43
N ARG A 30 -4.94 -10.15 23.28
CA ARG A 30 -3.90 -10.59 24.24
C ARG A 30 -2.71 -11.13 23.45
N LEU A 31 -1.54 -10.50 23.62
CA LEU A 31 -0.28 -11.03 23.11
C LEU A 31 -0.09 -12.47 23.59
N SER A 32 0.09 -13.38 22.63
CA SER A 32 0.30 -14.80 22.90
C SER A 32 1.64 -14.99 23.59
N THR A 33 1.67 -15.63 24.76
CA THR A 33 2.89 -15.87 25.56
C THR A 33 3.83 -16.91 24.98
N ARG A 34 3.56 -17.44 23.77
CA ARG A 34 4.33 -18.51 23.13
C ARG A 34 5.33 -17.94 22.12
N HIS A 35 6.60 -18.33 22.22
CA HIS A 35 7.68 -17.84 21.34
C HIS A 35 7.40 -18.02 19.84
N ALA A 36 6.78 -19.13 19.44
CA ALA A 36 6.42 -19.37 18.04
C ALA A 36 5.45 -18.30 17.49
N SER A 37 4.47 -17.86 18.30
CA SER A 37 3.52 -16.81 17.94
C SER A 37 4.21 -15.46 17.76
N HIS A 38 5.23 -15.16 18.57
CA HIS A 38 6.03 -13.93 18.43
C HIS A 38 6.82 -13.91 17.12
N ILE A 39 7.43 -15.03 16.74
CA ILE A 39 8.17 -15.13 15.47
C ILE A 39 7.21 -14.95 14.29
N LEU A 40 6.04 -15.59 14.34
CA LEU A 40 5.00 -15.44 13.32
C LEU A 40 4.54 -13.98 13.22
N LEU A 41 4.19 -13.34 14.33
CA LEU A 41 3.78 -11.93 14.36
C LEU A 41 4.89 -11.00 13.85
N ALA A 42 6.14 -11.21 14.26
CA ALA A 42 7.26 -10.40 13.80
C ALA A 42 7.47 -10.54 12.28
N SER A 43 7.41 -11.77 11.75
CA SER A 43 7.49 -12.02 10.31
C SER A 43 6.32 -11.41 9.54
N TRP A 44 5.11 -11.44 10.13
CA TRP A 44 3.91 -10.84 9.56
C TRP A 44 3.99 -9.31 9.49
N LEU A 45 4.47 -8.68 10.56
CA LEU A 45 4.67 -7.24 10.60
C LEU A 45 5.77 -6.81 9.63
N PHE A 46 6.87 -7.56 9.54
CA PHE A 46 7.91 -7.30 8.54
C PHE A 46 7.36 -7.39 7.12
N PHE A 47 6.57 -8.42 6.82
CA PHE A 47 5.88 -8.55 5.54
C PHE A 47 4.97 -7.35 5.25
N GLY A 48 4.17 -6.91 6.23
CA GLY A 48 3.31 -5.74 6.11
C GLY A 48 4.07 -4.46 5.77
N VAL A 49 5.24 -4.24 6.39
CA VAL A 49 6.12 -3.10 6.08
C VAL A 49 6.65 -3.18 4.65
N VAL A 50 7.12 -4.35 4.20
CA VAL A 50 7.63 -4.53 2.84
C VAL A 50 6.54 -4.28 1.79
N VAL A 51 5.35 -4.85 1.97
CA VAL A 51 4.23 -4.65 1.03
C VAL A 51 3.77 -3.19 1.01
N GLY A 52 3.62 -2.58 2.18
CA GLY A 52 3.19 -1.18 2.27
C GLY A 52 4.20 -0.20 1.67
N THR A 53 5.50 -0.44 1.86
CA THR A 53 6.57 0.38 1.25
C THR A 53 6.65 0.18 -0.25
N ALA A 54 6.57 -1.06 -0.74
CA ALA A 54 6.55 -1.35 -2.17
C ALA A 54 5.38 -0.66 -2.87
N TYR A 55 4.17 -0.78 -2.33
CA TYR A 55 2.98 -0.12 -2.87
C TYR A 55 3.16 1.41 -2.93
N ARG A 56 3.61 2.03 -1.83
CA ARG A 56 3.85 3.48 -1.79
C ARG A 56 4.93 3.90 -2.78
N SER A 57 6.02 3.14 -2.91
CA SER A 57 7.11 3.45 -3.85
C SER A 57 6.65 3.38 -5.31
N SER A 58 5.86 2.36 -5.67
CA SER A 58 5.30 2.20 -7.01
C SER A 58 4.30 3.32 -7.33
N LEU A 59 3.50 3.71 -6.34
CA LEU A 59 2.56 4.82 -6.47
C LEU A 59 3.30 6.15 -6.67
N ILE A 60 4.34 6.41 -5.87
CA ILE A 60 5.17 7.62 -6.02
C ILE A 60 5.84 7.63 -7.39
N ALA A 61 6.43 6.53 -7.83
CA ALA A 61 7.02 6.43 -9.17
C ALA A 61 5.99 6.76 -10.27
N SER A 62 4.77 6.22 -10.15
CA SER A 62 3.71 6.47 -11.13
C SER A 62 3.23 7.94 -11.14
N LEU A 63 3.19 8.59 -9.98
CA LEU A 63 2.76 9.98 -9.85
C LEU A 63 3.86 11.01 -10.16
N THR A 64 5.12 10.61 -9.99
CA THR A 64 6.28 11.49 -10.21
C THR A 64 6.79 11.50 -11.63
N ILE A 65 6.28 10.65 -12.53
CA ILE A 65 6.63 10.70 -13.95
C ILE A 65 5.85 11.85 -14.60
N PRO A 66 6.48 13.01 -14.87
CA PRO A 66 5.84 14.06 -15.63
C PRO A 66 5.54 13.54 -17.04
N LYS A 67 4.26 13.55 -17.43
CA LYS A 67 3.84 13.41 -18.82
C LYS A 67 4.23 14.69 -19.56
N TYR A 68 5.49 14.81 -19.95
CA TYR A 68 5.90 15.93 -20.79
C TYR A 68 5.25 15.77 -22.17
N PRO A 69 4.66 16.86 -22.72
CA PRO A 69 4.26 16.86 -24.12
C PRO A 69 5.51 16.54 -24.95
N LYS A 70 5.36 15.65 -25.95
CA LYS A 70 6.46 15.33 -26.86
C LYS A 70 6.98 16.64 -27.45
N ARG A 71 8.26 16.90 -27.24
CA ARG A 71 8.94 18.03 -27.87
C ARG A 71 9.04 17.69 -29.37
N PRO A 72 8.75 18.62 -30.29
CA PRO A 72 8.95 18.36 -31.70
C PRO A 72 10.45 18.13 -31.94
N GLU A 73 10.83 16.91 -32.33
CA GLU A 73 12.23 16.53 -32.56
C GLU A 73 12.62 16.65 -34.04
N THR A 74 11.63 16.80 -34.92
CA THR A 74 11.81 16.93 -36.37
C THR A 74 11.52 18.35 -36.84
N LEU A 75 12.22 18.79 -37.89
CA LEU A 75 12.01 20.12 -38.50
C LEU A 75 10.56 20.31 -39.00
N GLU A 76 9.92 19.23 -39.43
CA GLU A 76 8.54 19.23 -39.92
C GLU A 76 7.52 19.49 -38.79
N GLU A 77 7.70 18.85 -37.63
CA GLU A 77 6.86 19.14 -36.45
C GLU A 77 7.07 20.56 -35.90
N LEU A 78 8.29 21.11 -36.01
CA LEU A 78 8.59 22.49 -35.60
C LEU A 78 7.87 23.51 -36.49
N VAL A 79 7.89 23.34 -37.81
CA VAL A 79 7.18 24.21 -38.77
C VAL A 79 5.68 24.17 -38.51
N THR A 80 5.13 22.96 -38.32
CA THR A 80 3.70 22.76 -38.04
C THR A 80 3.27 23.43 -36.72
N TYR A 81 4.13 23.41 -35.70
CA TYR A 81 3.86 24.07 -34.43
C TYR A 81 3.89 25.60 -34.53
N VAL A 82 4.83 26.16 -35.29
CA VAL A 82 4.94 27.62 -35.49
C VAL A 82 3.78 28.15 -36.34
N GLU A 83 3.41 27.45 -37.40
CA GLU A 83 2.32 27.86 -38.28
C GLU A 83 0.94 27.83 -37.59
N ASN A 84 0.72 26.88 -36.68
CA ASN A 84 -0.47 26.87 -35.81
C ASN A 84 -0.46 27.98 -34.74
N ARG A 85 0.68 28.64 -34.50
CA ARG A 85 0.81 29.72 -33.50
C ARG A 85 0.55 31.11 -34.10
N GLU A 86 0.76 31.28 -35.40
CA GLU A 86 0.54 32.56 -36.10
C GLU A 86 -0.89 32.75 -36.65
N LYS A 87 -1.76 31.75 -36.52
CA LYS A 87 -3.20 31.85 -36.78
C LYS A 87 -3.98 32.22 -35.53
#